data_AF-A0A7J4LJ48-F1
#
_entry.id   AF-A0A7J4LJ48-F1
#
_cell.length_a   1.000
_cell.length_b   1.000
_cell.length_c   1.000
_cell.angle_alpha   90.00
_cell.angle_beta   90.00
_cell.angle_gamma   90.00
#
_symmetry.space_group_name_H-M   'P 1'
#
loop_
_entity.id
_entity.type
_entity.pdbx_description
1 polymer ?
#
loop_
_entity_poly.entity_id
_entity_poly.type
_entity_poly.pdbx_seq_one_letter_code
_entity_poly.pdbx_strand_id
1 'polypeptide(L)'
;MVELNNAEIKKPVLLESELEKKLKSENINPIDILKKINELSTRVTELYFAPKSFEKDGKIYEALGVRVARYVILKPLDLLMGRFSPYRVPFWRNPRSQRTINKLDMVNKYSEMIHLLLLSQCVLTIISGVTHERYDVAAAGLGFGVANAYLAMLQRYVRPAIYELKQRIKDRSVHSLKT
;
A
#
# COMPACT_ATOMS: atom_id res chain seq x y z
N MET A 1 6.79 34.22 -33.59
CA MET A 1 5.34 33.95 -33.42
C MET A 1 5.13 32.51 -33.83
N VAL A 2 4.75 31.63 -32.90
CA VAL A 2 4.48 30.22 -33.18
C VAL A 2 2.97 30.06 -33.08
N GLU A 3 2.31 29.73 -34.19
CA GLU A 3 0.89 29.43 -34.23
C GLU A 3 0.63 28.10 -33.52
N LEU A 4 -0.12 28.16 -32.41
CA LEU A 4 -0.62 26.97 -31.72
C LEU A 4 -1.82 26.44 -32.52
N ASN A 5 -1.60 25.33 -33.23
CA ASN A 5 -2.68 24.55 -33.84
C ASN A 5 -3.63 24.06 -32.74
N ASN A 6 -4.88 24.53 -32.78
CA ASN A 6 -6.01 24.01 -32.02
C ASN A 6 -6.31 22.58 -32.49
N ALA A 7 -5.66 21.59 -31.87
CA ALA A 7 -6.10 20.22 -31.95
C ALA A 7 -7.45 20.11 -31.22
N GLU A 8 -8.54 20.04 -31.98
CA GLU A 8 -9.85 19.65 -31.46
C GLU A 8 -9.71 18.34 -30.70
N ILE A 9 -9.82 18.42 -29.37
CA ILE A 9 -10.03 17.26 -28.52
C ILE A 9 -11.42 16.73 -28.89
N LYS A 10 -11.48 15.76 -29.82
CA LYS A 10 -12.67 14.97 -30.07
C LYS A 10 -13.09 14.37 -28.73
N LYS A 11 -14.16 14.91 -28.15
CA LYS A 11 -14.77 14.39 -26.92
C LYS A 11 -15.03 12.89 -27.07
N PRO A 12 -14.89 12.10 -26.00
CA PRO A 12 -15.04 10.63 -26.00
C PRO A 12 -16.50 10.17 -26.15
N VAL A 13 -17.32 10.86 -26.93
CA VAL A 13 -18.77 10.60 -27.11
C VAL A 13 -19.02 9.29 -27.87
N LEU A 14 -18.07 8.85 -28.70
CA LEU A 14 -18.22 7.61 -29.47
C LEU A 14 -18.14 6.34 -28.59
N LEU A 15 -17.32 6.36 -27.53
CA LEU A 15 -17.11 5.18 -26.69
C LEU A 15 -18.33 4.86 -25.81
N GLU A 16 -19.01 5.87 -25.26
CA GLU A 16 -20.19 5.67 -24.41
C GLU A 16 -21.35 5.05 -25.18
N SER A 17 -21.59 5.49 -26.42
CA SER A 17 -22.71 5.00 -27.24
C SER A 17 -22.56 3.54 -27.69
N GLU A 18 -21.32 3.08 -27.93
CA GLU A 18 -21.03 1.70 -28.29
C GLU A 18 -21.03 0.79 -27.06
N LEU A 19 -20.52 1.27 -25.92
CA LEU A 19 -20.54 0.52 -24.67
C LEU A 19 -21.98 0.29 -24.20
N GLU A 20 -22.83 1.31 -24.25
CA GLU A 20 -24.26 1.20 -23.91
C GLU A 20 -25.01 0.26 -24.85
N LYS A 21 -24.73 0.31 -26.16
CA LYS A 21 -25.32 -0.62 -27.13
C LYS A 21 -24.91 -2.07 -26.85
N LYS A 22 -23.63 -2.32 -26.56
CA LYS A 22 -23.13 -3.65 -26.19
C LYS A 22 -23.75 -4.17 -24.89
N LEU A 23 -23.78 -3.33 -23.85
CA LEU A 23 -24.37 -3.66 -22.55
C LEU A 23 -25.86 -4.01 -22.67
N LYS A 24 -26.60 -3.28 -23.50
CA LYS A 24 -28.01 -3.55 -23.79
C LYS A 24 -28.20 -4.81 -24.66
N SER A 25 -27.32 -5.07 -25.64
CA SER A 25 -27.43 -6.24 -26.51
C SER A 25 -27.05 -7.57 -25.82
N GLU A 26 -26.16 -7.53 -24.83
CA GLU A 26 -25.69 -8.72 -24.11
C GLU A 26 -26.49 -8.99 -22.82
N ASN A 27 -27.53 -8.19 -22.52
CA ASN A 27 -28.32 -8.25 -21.28
C ASN A 27 -27.44 -8.29 -20.01
N ILE A 28 -26.31 -7.57 -20.03
CA ILE A 28 -25.36 -7.58 -18.92
C ILE A 28 -25.85 -6.58 -17.89
N ASN A 29 -26.25 -7.08 -16.72
CA ASN A 29 -26.61 -6.25 -15.59
C ASN A 29 -25.37 -5.46 -15.11
N PRO A 30 -25.41 -4.12 -15.08
CA PRO A 30 -24.31 -3.30 -14.58
C PRO A 30 -23.87 -3.67 -13.15
N ILE A 31 -24.78 -4.20 -12.33
CA ILE A 31 -24.49 -4.67 -10.96
C ILE A 31 -23.51 -5.86 -10.99
N ASP A 32 -23.66 -6.78 -11.95
CA ASP A 32 -22.78 -7.94 -12.08
C ASP A 32 -21.37 -7.55 -12.54
N ILE A 33 -21.27 -6.52 -13.38
CA ILE A 33 -19.97 -5.94 -13.77
C ILE A 33 -19.28 -5.32 -12.55
N LEU A 34 -19.99 -4.49 -11.79
CA LEU A 34 -19.45 -3.87 -10.59
C LEU A 34 -19.01 -4.91 -9.55
N LYS A 35 -19.78 -5.99 -9.40
CA LYS A 35 -19.42 -7.10 -8.52
C LYS A 35 -18.14 -7.79 -8.98
N LYS A 36 -18.02 -8.12 -10.28
CA LYS A 36 -16.79 -8.71 -10.85
C LYS A 36 -15.58 -7.80 -10.69
N ILE A 37 -15.73 -6.50 -10.92
CA ILE A 37 -14.66 -5.51 -10.71
C ILE A 37 -14.23 -5.49 -9.25
N ASN A 38 -15.19 -5.51 -8.32
CA ASN A 38 -14.88 -5.52 -6.89
C ASN A 38 -14.18 -6.82 -6.45
N GLU A 39 -14.63 -7.98 -6.94
CA GLU A 39 -13.98 -9.27 -6.70
C GLU A 39 -12.55 -9.30 -7.25
N LEU A 40 -12.35 -8.81 -8.47
CA LEU A 40 -11.02 -8.71 -9.09
C LEU A 40 -10.11 -7.76 -8.31
N SER A 41 -10.60 -6.57 -7.96
CA SER A 41 -9.88 -5.58 -7.15
C SER A 41 -9.46 -6.16 -5.80
N THR A 42 -10.38 -6.87 -5.13
CA THR A 42 -10.09 -7.55 -3.85
C THR A 42 -8.99 -8.58 -4.03
N ARG A 43 -9.10 -9.45 -5.04
CA ARG A 43 -8.11 -10.50 -5.31
C ARG A 43 -6.72 -9.93 -5.65
N VAL A 44 -6.67 -8.88 -6.45
CA VAL A 44 -5.41 -8.20 -6.81
C VAL A 44 -4.79 -7.56 -5.57
N THR A 45 -5.60 -6.89 -4.75
CA THR A 45 -5.18 -6.27 -3.49
C THR A 45 -4.63 -7.30 -2.52
N GLU A 46 -5.33 -8.43 -2.35
CA GLU A 46 -4.88 -9.53 -1.52
C GLU A 46 -3.58 -10.13 -2.03
N LEU A 47 -3.46 -10.35 -3.35
CA LEU A 47 -2.24 -10.86 -3.95
C LEU A 47 -1.08 -9.90 -3.74
N TYR A 48 -1.29 -8.59 -3.91
CA TYR A 48 -0.25 -7.57 -3.72
C TYR A 48 0.28 -7.59 -2.29
N PHE A 49 -0.62 -7.51 -1.30
CA PHE A 49 -0.24 -7.42 0.10
C PHE A 49 0.14 -8.77 0.72
N ALA A 50 -0.21 -9.91 0.12
CA ALA A 50 0.22 -11.20 0.64
C ALA A 50 1.75 -11.29 0.72
N PRO A 51 2.31 -11.83 1.82
CA PRO A 51 3.74 -12.05 1.96
C PRO A 51 4.27 -12.88 0.79
N LYS A 52 5.28 -12.39 0.09
CA LYS A 52 5.96 -13.13 -0.98
C LYS A 52 6.83 -14.23 -0.38
N SER A 53 7.18 -15.24 -1.16
CA SER A 53 8.02 -16.37 -0.71
C SER A 53 9.33 -15.90 -0.08
N PHE A 54 9.98 -14.90 -0.68
CA PHE A 54 11.23 -14.30 -0.21
C PHE A 54 11.07 -13.36 1.01
N GLU A 55 9.84 -12.96 1.35
CA GLU A 55 9.57 -12.06 2.48
C GLU A 55 9.32 -12.84 3.78
N LYS A 56 8.99 -14.14 3.68
CA LYS A 56 8.51 -14.95 4.82
C LYS A 56 9.49 -15.04 5.98
N ASP A 57 10.79 -15.11 5.70
CA ASP A 57 11.84 -15.21 6.72
C ASP A 57 12.42 -13.85 7.12
N GLY A 58 12.01 -12.77 6.44
CA GLY A 58 12.46 -11.41 6.72
C GLY A 58 13.93 -11.12 6.37
N LYS A 59 14.71 -12.11 5.91
CA LYS A 59 16.18 -11.98 5.76
C LYS A 59 16.58 -10.91 4.75
N ILE A 60 15.81 -10.78 3.66
CA ILE A 60 16.05 -9.73 2.66
C ILE A 60 15.98 -8.33 3.28
N TYR A 61 15.02 -8.10 4.18
CA TYR A 61 14.84 -6.82 4.84
C TYR A 61 15.89 -6.60 5.92
N GLU A 62 16.34 -7.65 6.60
CA GLU A 62 17.47 -7.57 7.52
C GLU A 62 18.77 -7.21 6.79
N ALA A 63 19.05 -7.84 5.64
CA ALA A 63 20.21 -7.53 4.80
C ALA A 63 20.16 -6.10 4.25
N LEU A 64 18.97 -5.59 3.92
CA LEU A 64 18.75 -4.20 3.53
C LEU A 64 18.77 -3.21 4.73
N GLY A 65 19.04 -3.68 5.95
CA GLY A 65 19.12 -2.82 7.13
C GLY A 65 17.77 -2.27 7.61
N VAL A 66 16.64 -2.80 7.13
CA VAL A 66 15.29 -2.34 7.53
C VAL A 66 15.05 -2.50 9.03
N ARG A 67 15.63 -3.55 9.63
CA ARG A 67 15.59 -3.77 11.08
C ARG A 67 16.31 -2.64 11.84
N VAL A 68 17.44 -2.17 11.34
CA VAL A 68 18.18 -1.04 11.93
C VAL A 68 17.42 0.26 11.68
N ALA A 69 16.93 0.47 10.45
CA ALA A 69 16.11 1.63 10.09
C ALA A 69 14.87 1.76 10.97
N ARG A 70 14.25 0.63 11.38
CA ARG A 70 13.16 0.64 12.38
C ARG A 70 13.58 1.38 13.65
N TYR A 71 14.76 1.09 14.20
CA TYR A 71 15.22 1.73 15.43
C TYR A 71 15.65 3.18 15.20
N VAL A 72 16.30 3.47 14.07
CA VAL A 72 16.80 4.82 13.78
C VAL A 72 15.67 5.78 13.41
N ILE A 73 14.67 5.32 12.66
CA ILE A 73 13.56 6.15 12.18
C ILE A 73 12.42 6.16 13.20
N LEU A 74 12.01 5.00 13.73
CA LEU A 74 10.84 4.96 14.61
C LEU A 74 11.12 5.39 16.04
N LYS A 75 12.33 5.18 16.58
CA LYS A 75 12.62 5.57 17.97
C LYS A 75 12.55 7.09 18.18
N PRO A 76 13.08 7.94 17.27
CA PRO A 76 12.86 9.39 17.35
C PRO A 76 11.41 9.77 17.11
N LEU A 77 10.71 9.14 16.16
CA LEU A 77 9.28 9.36 15.92
C LEU A 77 8.42 9.00 17.14
N ASP A 78 8.76 7.95 17.88
CA ASP A 78 8.11 7.56 19.13
C ASP A 78 8.35 8.56 20.27
N LEU A 79 9.53 9.21 20.28
CA LEU A 79 9.84 10.28 21.21
C LEU A 79 9.08 11.55 20.85
N LEU A 80 9.00 11.90 19.56
CA LEU A 80 8.32 13.09 19.06
C LEU A 80 6.80 13.00 19.17
N MET A 81 6.20 11.86 18.81
CA MET A 81 4.75 11.70 18.80
C MET A 81 4.19 11.21 20.15
N GLY A 82 5.05 10.77 21.07
CA GLY A 82 4.67 10.38 22.43
C GLY A 82 3.48 9.40 22.45
N ARG A 83 2.37 9.80 23.09
CA ARG A 83 1.14 8.99 23.20
C ARG A 83 0.39 8.76 21.88
N PHE A 84 0.68 9.56 20.84
CA PHE A 84 0.06 9.45 19.52
C PHE A 84 0.85 8.55 18.57
N SER A 85 1.95 7.96 19.02
CA SER A 85 2.70 7.03 18.19
C SER A 85 1.84 5.80 17.84
N PRO A 86 1.66 5.49 16.53
CA PRO A 86 1.00 4.27 16.06
C PRO A 86 1.79 3.00 16.42
N TYR A 87 3.00 3.14 16.98
CA TYR A 87 3.85 2.05 17.44
C TYR A 87 3.84 1.86 18.96
N ARG A 88 3.32 2.83 19.72
CA ARG A 88 2.96 2.64 21.15
C ARG A 88 1.59 2.02 21.36
N VAL A 89 0.84 1.79 20.27
CA VAL A 89 -0.53 1.30 20.35
C VAL A 89 -0.52 -0.14 20.90
N PRO A 90 -1.26 -0.44 21.99
CA PRO A 90 -1.27 -1.76 22.65
C PRO A 90 -1.54 -2.95 21.72
N PHE A 91 -2.17 -2.70 20.56
CA PHE A 91 -2.48 -3.68 19.52
C PHE A 91 -1.25 -4.44 19.01
N TRP A 92 -0.06 -3.82 18.98
CA TRP A 92 1.17 -4.49 18.54
C TRP A 92 1.78 -5.41 19.60
N ARG A 93 1.48 -5.19 20.87
CA ARG A 93 2.11 -5.92 21.98
C ARG A 93 1.43 -7.25 22.30
N ASN A 94 0.13 -7.38 22.05
CA ASN A 94 -0.58 -8.64 22.29
C ASN A 94 -1.93 -8.70 21.56
N PRO A 95 -1.96 -9.02 20.25
CA PRO A 95 -3.23 -9.22 19.56
C PRO A 95 -3.92 -10.50 20.08
N ARG A 96 -4.90 -10.35 20.96
CA ARG A 96 -5.61 -11.50 21.57
C ARG A 96 -6.84 -11.96 20.79
N SER A 97 -7.33 -11.16 19.84
CA SER A 97 -8.55 -11.45 19.08
C SER A 97 -8.35 -11.34 17.58
N GLN A 98 -9.14 -12.09 16.82
CA GLN A 98 -9.15 -12.03 15.35
C GLN A 98 -9.46 -10.61 14.86
N ARG A 99 -10.36 -9.89 15.53
CA ARG A 99 -10.72 -8.50 15.20
C ARG A 99 -9.51 -7.56 15.36
N THR A 100 -8.73 -7.75 16.42
CA THR A 100 -7.53 -6.96 16.71
C THR A 100 -6.48 -7.14 15.63
N ILE A 101 -6.22 -8.39 15.21
CA ILE A 101 -5.23 -8.66 14.14
C ILE A 101 -5.72 -8.18 12.78
N ASN A 102 -7.00 -8.34 12.47
CA ASN A 102 -7.54 -7.84 11.21
C ASN A 102 -7.41 -6.31 11.10
N LYS A 103 -7.66 -5.59 12.20
CA LYS A 103 -7.39 -4.14 12.26
C LYS A 103 -5.92 -3.80 12.07
N LEU A 104 -5.01 -4.56 12.70
CA LEU A 104 -3.57 -4.37 12.56
C LEU A 104 -3.11 -4.55 11.11
N ASP A 105 -3.55 -5.64 10.46
CA ASP A 105 -3.27 -5.90 9.04
C ASP A 105 -3.79 -4.79 8.14
N MET A 106 -5.02 -4.32 8.39
CA MET A 106 -5.63 -3.23 7.65
C MET A 106 -4.82 -1.93 7.79
N VAL A 107 -4.44 -1.55 9.01
CA VAL A 107 -3.62 -0.35 9.26
C VAL A 107 -2.26 -0.45 8.56
N ASN A 108 -1.62 -1.62 8.62
CA ASN A 108 -0.34 -1.87 7.96
C ASN A 108 -0.46 -1.74 6.43
N LYS A 109 -1.53 -2.27 5.82
CA LYS A 109 -1.83 -2.12 4.38
C LYS A 109 -2.06 -0.66 3.99
N TYR A 110 -2.89 0.07 4.74
CA TYR A 110 -3.12 1.50 4.49
C TYR A 110 -1.85 2.32 4.64
N SER A 111 -1.03 2.05 5.65
CA SER A 111 0.26 2.72 5.83
C SER A 111 1.20 2.46 4.66
N GLU A 112 1.27 1.21 4.16
CA GLU A 112 2.06 0.90 2.95
C GLU A 112 1.53 1.68 1.73
N MET A 113 0.22 1.77 1.52
CA MET A 113 -0.36 2.55 0.42
C MET A 113 0.02 4.03 0.48
N ILE A 114 -0.05 4.65 1.67
CA ILE A 114 0.33 6.04 1.85
C ILE A 114 1.80 6.25 1.46
N HIS A 115 2.69 5.35 1.91
CA HIS A 115 4.09 5.44 1.54
C HIS A 115 4.33 5.20 0.05
N LEU A 116 3.57 4.32 -0.62
CA LEU A 116 3.67 4.15 -2.07
C LEU A 116 3.25 5.42 -2.82
N LEU A 117 2.16 6.07 -2.41
CA LEU A 117 1.71 7.34 -2.99
C LEU A 117 2.75 8.46 -2.79
N LEU A 118 3.32 8.56 -1.58
CA LEU A 118 4.38 9.51 -1.30
C LEU A 118 5.65 9.22 -2.12
N LEU A 119 5.99 7.95 -2.33
CA LEU A 119 7.14 7.56 -3.14
C LEU A 119 6.95 8.01 -4.60
N SER A 120 5.75 7.83 -5.16
CA SER A 120 5.42 8.34 -6.50
C SER A 120 5.60 9.86 -6.58
N GLN A 121 5.16 10.60 -5.55
CA GLN A 121 5.39 12.04 -5.50
C GLN A 121 6.88 12.40 -5.44
N CYS A 122 7.70 11.66 -4.69
CA CYS A 122 9.15 11.87 -4.65
C CYS A 122 9.78 11.68 -6.02
N VAL A 123 9.37 10.65 -6.77
CA VAL A 123 9.85 10.40 -8.13
C VAL A 123 9.50 11.57 -9.05
N LEU A 124 8.27 12.09 -8.97
CA LEU A 124 7.88 13.26 -9.75
C LEU A 124 8.70 14.51 -9.38
N THR A 125 9.00 14.70 -8.09
CA THR A 125 9.87 15.79 -7.63
C THR A 125 11.30 15.64 -8.14
N ILE A 126 11.85 14.42 -8.15
CA ILE A 126 13.19 14.15 -8.71
C ILE A 126 13.23 14.46 -10.20
N ILE A 127 12.26 13.94 -10.97
CA ILE A 127 12.17 14.19 -12.41
C ILE A 127 12.07 15.69 -12.68
N SER A 128 11.16 16.38 -12.00
CA SER A 128 10.99 17.83 -12.16
C SER A 128 12.26 18.61 -11.80
N GLY A 129 12.96 18.21 -10.72
CA GLY A 129 14.25 18.82 -10.35
C GLY A 129 15.30 18.64 -11.43
N VAL A 130 15.44 17.43 -11.99
CA VAL A 130 16.41 17.16 -13.07
C VAL A 130 16.06 17.92 -14.35
N THR A 131 14.79 17.92 -14.77
CA THR A 131 14.38 18.58 -16.03
C THR A 131 14.51 20.11 -16.00
N HIS A 132 14.51 20.71 -14.81
CA HIS A 132 14.68 22.16 -14.63
C HIS A 132 16.05 22.53 -14.04
N GLU A 133 17.02 21.61 -14.06
CA GLU A 133 18.39 21.80 -13.54
C GLU A 133 18.47 22.20 -12.05
N ARG A 134 17.41 21.91 -11.28
CA ARG A 134 17.31 22.13 -9.84
C ARG A 134 17.73 20.88 -9.07
N TYR A 135 19.04 20.62 -9.05
CA TYR A 135 19.61 19.42 -8.42
C TYR A 135 19.45 19.38 -6.91
N ASP A 136 19.31 20.54 -6.25
CA ASP A 136 18.95 20.67 -4.84
C ASP A 136 17.59 20.02 -4.55
N VAL A 137 16.59 20.32 -5.38
CA VAL A 137 15.25 19.73 -5.28
C VAL A 137 15.26 18.25 -5.60
N ALA A 138 16.02 17.84 -6.62
CA ALA A 138 16.16 16.43 -6.96
C ALA A 138 16.82 15.62 -5.83
N ALA A 139 17.88 16.16 -5.23
CA ALA A 139 18.57 15.54 -4.10
C ALA A 139 17.65 15.44 -2.87
N ALA A 140 16.87 16.49 -2.56
CA ALA A 140 15.89 16.46 -1.48
C ALA A 140 14.80 15.40 -1.72
N GLY A 141 14.27 15.33 -2.96
CA GLY A 141 13.29 14.33 -3.37
C GLY A 141 13.83 12.90 -3.25
N LEU A 142 15.09 12.67 -3.64
CA LEU A 142 15.76 11.38 -3.48
C LEU A 142 15.92 11.00 -2.01
N GLY A 143 16.42 11.91 -1.17
CA GLY A 143 16.61 11.67 0.26
C GLY A 143 15.29 11.31 0.97
N PHE A 144 14.24 12.09 0.71
CA PHE A 144 12.91 11.82 1.27
C PHE A 144 12.31 10.52 0.70
N GLY A 145 12.49 10.26 -0.60
CA GLY A 145 12.06 9.02 -1.25
C GLY A 145 12.70 7.77 -0.64
N VAL A 146 14.00 7.80 -0.36
CA VAL A 146 14.71 6.70 0.31
C VAL A 146 14.14 6.47 1.70
N ALA A 147 14.03 7.52 2.53
CA ALA A 147 13.49 7.40 3.89
C ALA A 147 12.06 6.82 3.88
N ASN A 148 11.22 7.29 2.96
CA ASN A 148 9.86 6.82 2.77
C ASN A 148 9.80 5.36 2.28
N ALA A 149 10.70 4.94 1.39
CA ALA A 149 10.83 3.56 0.95
C ALA A 149 11.18 2.62 2.12
N TYR A 150 12.06 3.04 3.05
CA TYR A 150 12.33 2.27 4.26
C TYR A 150 11.10 2.08 5.16
N LEU A 151 10.24 3.10 5.26
CA LEU A 151 8.98 2.98 6.01
C LEU A 151 8.00 2.00 5.33
N ALA A 152 7.90 2.01 4.00
CA ALA A 152 7.12 1.02 3.26
C ALA A 152 7.67 -0.40 3.45
N MET A 153 8.99 -0.58 3.33
CA MET A 153 9.66 -1.87 3.57
C MET A 153 9.43 -2.38 4.98
N LEU A 154 9.37 -1.50 5.98
CA LEU A 154 9.07 -1.89 7.35
C LEU A 154 7.67 -2.48 7.49
N GLN A 155 6.66 -1.92 6.80
CA GLN A 155 5.31 -2.49 6.79
C GLN A 155 5.28 -3.89 6.19
N ARG A 156 6.07 -4.13 5.12
CA ARG A 156 6.20 -5.46 4.52
C ARG A 156 6.98 -6.43 5.40
N TYR A 157 8.05 -5.98 6.05
CA TYR A 157 8.87 -6.79 6.96
C TYR A 157 8.07 -7.40 8.11
N VAL A 158 7.13 -6.66 8.68
CA VAL A 158 6.31 -7.16 9.81
C VAL A 158 5.11 -8.00 9.38
N ARG A 159 4.75 -8.01 8.09
CA ARG A 159 3.54 -8.66 7.59
C ARG A 159 3.54 -10.19 7.68
N PRO A 160 4.63 -10.92 7.39
CA PRO A 160 4.68 -12.37 7.59
C PRO A 160 4.25 -12.76 9.01
N ALA A 161 4.75 -12.06 10.03
CA ALA A 161 4.40 -12.31 11.42
C ALA A 161 2.91 -12.04 11.71
N ILE A 162 2.31 -11.02 11.09
CA ILE A 162 0.86 -10.75 11.19
C ILE A 162 0.06 -11.91 10.61
N TYR A 163 0.45 -12.42 9.44
CA TYR A 163 -0.25 -13.53 8.77
C TYR A 163 -0.11 -14.84 9.55
N GLU A 164 1.07 -15.13 10.07
CA GLU A 164 1.30 -16.28 10.94
C GLU A 164 0.42 -16.20 12.20
N LEU A 165 0.33 -15.02 12.82
CA LEU A 165 -0.50 -14.83 14.00
C LEU A 165 -2.00 -14.96 13.68
N LYS A 166 -2.46 -14.47 12.53
CA LYS A 166 -3.85 -14.70 12.05
C LYS A 166 -4.16 -16.19 11.97
N GLN A 167 -3.25 -16.97 11.40
CA GLN A 167 -3.43 -18.40 11.26
C GLN A 167 -3.50 -19.09 12.63
N ARG A 168 -2.55 -18.77 13.53
CA ARG A 168 -2.53 -19.34 14.90
C ARG A 168 -3.80 -19.03 15.70
N ILE A 169 -4.36 -17.82 15.59
CA ILE A 169 -5.62 -17.48 16.27
C ILE A 169 -6.80 -18.25 15.67
N LYS A 170 -6.86 -18.35 14.34
CA LYS A 170 -7.89 -19.14 13.65
C LYS A 170 -7.87 -20.59 14.12
N ASP A 171 -6.69 -21.21 14.18
CA ASP A 171 -6.55 -22.61 14.59
C ASP A 171 -6.99 -22.83 16.06
N ARG A 172 -6.65 -21.90 16.96
CA ARG A 172 -7.11 -21.95 18.36
C ARG A 172 -8.63 -21.83 18.50
N SER A 173 -9.25 -20.94 17.73
CA SER A 173 -10.71 -20.74 17.76
C SER A 173 -11.49 -21.97 17.26
N VAL A 174 -10.91 -22.72 16.32
CA VAL A 174 -11.48 -23.98 15.82
C VAL A 174 -11.35 -25.08 16.87
N HIS A 175 -10.25 -25.09 17.65
CA HIS A 175 -10.04 -26.09 18.68
C HIS A 175 -10.96 -25.89 19.89
N SER A 176 -11.21 -24.64 20.32
CA SER A 176 -12.13 -24.34 21.43
C SER A 176 -13.61 -24.62 21.14
N LEU A 177 -13.98 -24.82 19.88
CA LEU A 177 -15.34 -25.20 19.48
C LEU A 177 -15.55 -26.72 19.43
N LYS A 178 -14.49 -27.51 19.59
CA LYS A 178 -14.52 -28.98 19.57
C LYS A 178 -14.45 -29.62 20.96
N THR A 179 -14.25 -28.81 22.00
CA THR A 179 -14.26 -29.17 23.43
C THR A 179 -15.51 -28.61 24.08
#